data_AF-A0A946G600-F1
#
_entry.id   AF-A0A946G600-F1
#
_cell.length_a   1.000
_cell.length_b   1.000
_cell.length_c   1.000
_cell.angle_alpha   90.00
_cell.angle_beta   90.00
_cell.angle_gamma   90.00
#
_symmetry.space_group_name_H-M   'P 1'
#
loop_
_entity.id
_entity.type
_entity.pdbx_description
1 polymer ?
#
loop_
_entity_poly.entity_id
_entity_poly.type
_entity_poly.pdbx_seq_one_letter_code
_entity_poly.pdbx_strand_id
1 'polypeptide(L)'
;MTKVAIIGAGPCGLAQLRAFESIEKKGEKIPEVVCFESQDDWGGLWNYTWRTGSDQYGDPVPNSMYRYLWSNGPKECLEFADYSFDEHFKQPIPSFPPREVLYDYILGRAKKANIKKYIKFNTTVKQTTFNGSQFEISTLNKKDNTVSTNNFDYLIVASGHFSVPYIPEYDGMKSFPGRILHGHDFRDAEEFRNKDVVVLGSSYSAEDIALQCYKYGANSVTIGY
;
A
#
# COMPACT_ATOMS: atom_id res chain seq x y z
N MET A 1 -4.26 -3.53 31.32
CA MET A 1 -3.89 -4.46 30.24
C MET A 1 -3.10 -3.65 29.23
N THR A 2 -1.93 -4.14 28.78
CA THR A 2 -1.09 -3.42 27.83
C THR A 2 -1.83 -3.14 26.53
N LYS A 3 -1.62 -1.97 25.92
CA LYS A 3 -2.30 -1.53 24.70
C LYS A 3 -1.30 -1.17 23.58
N VAL A 4 -1.52 -1.70 22.39
CA VAL A 4 -0.64 -1.54 21.22
C VAL A 4 -1.40 -0.89 20.07
N ALA A 5 -0.84 0.18 19.52
CA ALA A 5 -1.30 0.79 18.28
C ALA A 5 -0.47 0.31 17.08
N ILE A 6 -1.13 0.01 15.97
CA ILE A 6 -0.51 -0.26 14.66
C ILE A 6 -1.01 0.80 13.67
N ILE A 7 -0.10 1.47 12.96
CA ILE A 7 -0.46 2.44 11.91
C ILE A 7 -0.29 1.79 10.54
N GLY A 8 -1.39 1.57 9.84
CA GLY A 8 -1.45 0.97 8.50
C GLY A 8 -1.85 -0.51 8.54
N ALA A 9 -2.79 -0.88 7.67
CA ALA A 9 -3.24 -2.23 7.39
C ALA A 9 -2.79 -2.72 6.00
N GLY A 10 -1.62 -2.25 5.56
CA GLY A 10 -0.84 -2.89 4.48
C GLY A 10 -0.19 -4.21 4.93
N PRO A 11 0.60 -4.86 4.06
CA PRO A 11 1.22 -6.16 4.35
C PRO A 11 1.97 -6.21 5.69
N CYS A 12 2.71 -5.16 6.05
CA CYS A 12 3.43 -5.09 7.33
C CYS A 12 2.49 -5.04 8.54
N GLY A 13 1.44 -4.22 8.51
CA GLY A 13 0.45 -4.15 9.59
C GLY A 13 -0.36 -5.44 9.73
N LEU A 14 -0.75 -6.03 8.61
CA LEU A 14 -1.41 -7.35 8.59
C LEU A 14 -0.51 -8.46 9.14
N ALA A 15 0.80 -8.43 8.83
CA ALA A 15 1.77 -9.37 9.40
C ALA A 15 1.89 -9.19 10.92
N GLN A 16 1.91 -7.95 11.42
CA GLN A 16 1.95 -7.68 12.85
C GLN A 16 0.68 -8.17 13.57
N LEU A 17 -0.50 -7.95 13.00
CA LEU A 17 -1.76 -8.48 13.52
C LEU A 17 -1.77 -10.02 13.51
N ARG A 18 -1.25 -10.64 12.44
CA ARG A 18 -1.10 -12.09 12.33
C ARG A 18 -0.14 -12.66 13.38
N ALA A 19 0.92 -11.94 13.72
CA ALA A 19 1.86 -12.34 14.76
C ALA A 19 1.19 -12.40 16.14
N PHE A 20 0.41 -11.36 16.52
CA PHE A 20 -0.38 -11.38 17.75
C PHE A 20 -1.39 -12.53 17.76
N GLU A 21 -2.15 -12.69 16.67
CA GLU A 21 -3.14 -13.77 16.57
C GLU A 21 -2.51 -15.17 16.69
N SER A 22 -1.31 -15.36 16.16
CA SER A 22 -0.62 -16.66 16.21
C SER A 22 -0.20 -17.03 17.63
N ILE A 23 0.08 -16.03 18.47
CA ILE A 23 0.39 -16.19 19.90
C ILE A 23 -0.90 -16.42 20.70
N GLU A 24 -1.96 -15.66 20.41
CA GLU A 24 -3.29 -15.87 21.00
C GLU A 24 -3.79 -17.31 20.77
N LYS A 25 -3.60 -17.85 19.56
CA LYS A 25 -3.93 -19.24 19.21
C LYS A 25 -3.15 -20.30 20.02
N LYS A 26 -1.97 -19.95 20.54
CA LYS A 26 -1.20 -20.83 21.44
C LYS A 26 -1.67 -20.75 22.90
N GLY A 27 -2.71 -19.96 23.19
CA GLY A 27 -3.26 -19.77 24.53
C GLY A 27 -2.53 -18.70 25.35
N GLU A 28 -1.61 -17.96 24.73
CA GLU A 28 -0.92 -16.85 25.38
C GLU A 28 -1.80 -15.59 25.39
N LYS A 29 -1.68 -14.80 26.46
CA LYS A 29 -2.40 -13.52 26.56
C LYS A 29 -1.74 -12.50 25.65
N ILE A 30 -2.53 -11.88 24.78
CA ILE A 30 -2.09 -10.75 23.94
C ILE A 30 -2.53 -9.41 24.57
N PRO A 31 -1.84 -8.30 24.24
CA PRO A 31 -2.32 -6.97 24.59
C PRO A 31 -3.62 -6.62 23.88
N GLU A 32 -4.27 -5.53 24.30
CA GLU A 32 -5.29 -4.88 23.49
C GLU A 32 -4.63 -4.27 22.24
N VAL A 33 -5.06 -4.69 21.04
CA VAL A 33 -4.49 -4.24 19.77
C VAL A 33 -5.49 -3.40 18.99
N VAL A 34 -5.07 -2.23 18.53
CA VAL A 34 -5.85 -1.38 17.62
C VAL A 34 -4.98 -1.02 16.41
N CYS A 35 -5.46 -1.33 15.22
CA CYS A 35 -4.84 -0.94 13.97
C CYS A 35 -5.64 0.20 13.33
N PHE A 36 -4.98 1.26 12.88
CA PHE A 36 -5.59 2.39 12.19
C PHE A 36 -5.21 2.33 10.71
N GLU A 37 -6.20 2.36 9.83
CA GLU A 37 -6.01 2.37 8.37
C GLU A 37 -6.75 3.57 7.78
N SER A 38 -6.04 4.37 6.99
CA SER A 38 -6.62 5.57 6.37
C SER A 38 -7.53 5.20 5.21
N GLN A 39 -7.25 4.13 4.47
CA GLN A 39 -8.10 3.62 3.41
C GLN A 39 -9.41 3.00 3.95
N ASP A 40 -10.36 2.76 3.06
CA ASP A 40 -11.64 2.14 3.37
C ASP A 40 -11.59 0.61 3.47
N ASP A 41 -10.52 0.00 2.93
CA ASP A 41 -10.17 -1.41 3.13
C ASP A 41 -8.66 -1.59 3.30
N TRP A 42 -8.25 -2.79 3.70
CA TRP A 42 -6.87 -3.19 3.93
C TRP A 42 -6.09 -3.49 2.63
N GLY A 43 -4.80 -3.78 2.76
CA GLY A 43 -3.93 -4.21 1.67
C GLY A 43 -2.87 -3.18 1.27
N GLY A 44 -2.96 -1.96 1.79
CA GLY A 44 -1.94 -0.92 1.55
C GLY A 44 -1.84 -0.61 0.06
N LEU A 45 -0.61 -0.63 -0.50
CA LEU A 45 -0.37 -0.38 -1.92
C LEU A 45 -1.17 -1.31 -2.86
N TRP A 46 -1.44 -2.55 -2.43
CA TRP A 46 -2.14 -3.57 -3.24
C TRP A 46 -3.62 -3.27 -3.45
N ASN A 47 -4.21 -2.41 -2.62
CA ASN A 47 -5.60 -1.95 -2.72
C ASN A 47 -5.72 -0.87 -3.81
N TYR A 48 -5.80 -1.27 -5.08
CA TYR A 48 -5.81 -0.34 -6.20
C TYR A 48 -6.94 0.69 -6.12
N THR A 49 -6.63 1.93 -6.49
CA THR A 49 -7.59 3.01 -6.69
C THR A 49 -7.28 3.76 -7.97
N TRP A 50 -8.31 4.22 -8.67
CA TRP A 50 -8.17 5.08 -9.85
C TRP A 50 -7.82 6.52 -9.47
N ARG A 51 -8.01 6.93 -8.20
CA ARG A 51 -7.73 8.29 -7.74
C ARG A 51 -6.23 8.57 -7.73
N THR A 52 -5.87 9.82 -8.00
CA THR A 52 -4.50 10.37 -7.96
C THR A 52 -4.50 11.68 -7.18
N GLY A 53 -3.36 12.09 -6.62
CA GLY A 53 -3.29 13.27 -5.74
C GLY A 53 -4.01 13.03 -4.41
N SER A 54 -5.31 13.33 -4.33
CA SER A 54 -6.10 13.23 -3.09
C SER A 54 -7.31 12.29 -3.20
N ASP A 55 -7.67 11.66 -2.09
CA ASP A 55 -8.87 10.83 -1.97
C ASP A 55 -10.15 11.69 -1.80
N GLN A 56 -11.32 11.04 -1.64
CA GLN A 56 -12.60 11.77 -1.47
C GLN A 56 -12.70 12.60 -0.18
N TYR A 57 -11.75 12.47 0.75
CA TYR A 57 -11.69 13.18 2.02
C TYR A 57 -10.58 14.24 2.03
N GLY A 58 -9.82 14.39 0.95
CA GLY A 58 -8.72 15.34 0.82
C GLY A 58 -7.37 14.84 1.32
N ASP A 59 -7.29 13.58 1.79
CA ASP A 59 -6.01 12.99 2.19
C ASP A 59 -5.21 12.56 0.94
N PRO A 60 -3.86 12.59 0.96
CA PRO A 60 -3.05 12.08 -0.14
C PRO A 60 -3.38 10.60 -0.43
N VAL A 61 -3.55 10.27 -1.71
CA VAL A 61 -3.74 8.88 -2.14
C VAL A 61 -2.47 8.09 -1.84
N PRO A 62 -2.53 6.96 -1.08
CA PRO A 62 -1.32 6.22 -0.75
C PRO A 62 -0.85 5.30 -1.89
N ASN A 63 -1.72 4.97 -2.85
CA ASN A 63 -1.46 3.95 -3.85
C ASN A 63 -0.65 4.47 -5.04
N SER A 64 0.43 3.76 -5.35
CA SER A 64 1.28 3.97 -6.52
C SER A 64 1.14 2.85 -7.57
N MET A 65 0.20 1.92 -7.36
CA MET A 65 -0.04 0.81 -8.28
C MET A 65 -1.00 1.22 -9.41
N TYR A 66 -0.81 0.60 -10.57
CA TYR A 66 -1.54 0.89 -11.81
C TYR A 66 -2.27 -0.34 -12.34
N ARG A 67 -3.14 -0.10 -13.32
CA ARG A 67 -3.74 -1.18 -14.11
C ARG A 67 -2.63 -1.97 -14.79
N TYR A 68 -2.87 -3.27 -14.94
CA TYR A 68 -1.95 -4.21 -15.58
C TYR A 68 -0.61 -4.42 -14.84
N LEU A 69 -0.50 -4.02 -13.57
CA LEU A 69 0.66 -4.33 -12.75
C LEU A 69 0.73 -5.83 -12.42
N TRP A 70 1.91 -6.42 -12.62
CA TRP A 70 2.24 -7.81 -12.28
C TRP A 70 3.34 -7.81 -11.21
N SER A 71 3.50 -8.95 -10.53
CA SER A 71 4.65 -9.13 -9.62
C SER A 71 5.94 -8.80 -10.37
N ASN A 72 6.82 -7.98 -9.78
CA ASN A 72 8.13 -7.65 -10.35
C ASN A 72 9.22 -8.66 -9.95
N GLY A 73 8.87 -9.65 -9.14
CA GLY A 73 9.74 -10.76 -8.74
C GLY A 73 8.96 -12.06 -8.61
N PRO A 74 9.65 -13.21 -8.56
CA PRO A 74 9.00 -14.52 -8.42
C PRO A 74 8.18 -14.58 -7.12
N LYS A 75 6.95 -15.10 -7.21
CA LYS A 75 6.05 -15.24 -6.06
C LYS A 75 6.66 -16.12 -4.96
N GLU A 76 7.52 -17.07 -5.35
CA GLU A 76 8.24 -17.97 -4.44
C GLU A 76 9.14 -17.19 -3.47
N CYS A 77 9.63 -16.01 -3.86
CA CYS A 77 10.46 -15.16 -3.00
C CYS A 77 9.66 -14.36 -1.95
N LEU A 78 8.33 -14.32 -2.07
CA LEU A 78 7.43 -13.55 -1.21
C LEU A 78 6.34 -14.42 -0.55
N GLU A 79 6.47 -15.74 -0.66
CA GLU A 79 5.55 -16.69 -0.06
C GLU A 79 5.63 -16.64 1.47
N PHE A 80 4.47 -16.60 2.13
CA PHE A 80 4.39 -16.69 3.58
C PHE A 80 4.68 -18.13 4.03
N ALA A 81 5.67 -18.28 4.91
CA ALA A 81 6.03 -19.58 5.49
C ALA A 81 4.87 -20.25 6.28
N ASP A 82 3.90 -19.48 6.76
CA ASP A 82 2.73 -19.96 7.50
C ASP A 82 1.44 -20.06 6.65
N TYR A 83 1.52 -19.77 5.35
CA TYR A 83 0.38 -19.77 4.44
C TYR A 83 0.83 -19.86 2.98
N SER A 84 0.94 -21.05 2.42
CA SER A 84 1.48 -21.23 1.06
C SER A 84 0.50 -20.81 -0.05
N PHE A 85 1.03 -20.54 -1.24
CA PHE A 85 0.25 -20.34 -2.46
C PHE A 85 -0.64 -21.54 -2.77
N ASP A 86 -0.13 -22.76 -2.58
CA ASP A 86 -0.90 -23.99 -2.77
C ASP A 86 -2.05 -24.11 -1.77
N GLU A 87 -1.82 -23.70 -0.51
CA GLU A 87 -2.88 -23.66 0.49
C GLU A 87 -3.98 -22.67 0.11
N HIS A 88 -3.63 -21.53 -0.49
CA HIS A 88 -4.59 -20.51 -0.87
C HIS A 88 -5.34 -20.86 -2.17
N PHE A 89 -4.61 -21.09 -3.26
CA PHE A 89 -5.19 -21.25 -4.60
C PHE A 89 -5.63 -22.67 -4.94
N LYS A 90 -5.16 -23.68 -4.20
CA LYS A 90 -5.47 -25.11 -4.41
C LYS A 90 -5.06 -25.65 -5.79
N GLN A 91 -4.30 -24.88 -6.55
CA GLN A 91 -3.75 -25.23 -7.85
C GLN A 91 -2.46 -24.45 -8.08
N PRO A 92 -1.51 -24.98 -8.87
CA PRO A 92 -0.31 -24.24 -9.25
C PRO A 92 -0.69 -23.01 -10.08
N ILE A 93 -0.01 -21.90 -9.83
CA ILE A 93 -0.12 -20.66 -10.61
C ILE A 93 1.26 -20.20 -11.08
N PRO A 94 1.38 -19.40 -12.16
CA PRO A 94 2.65 -18.86 -12.63
C PRO A 94 3.38 -18.03 -11.57
N SER A 95 4.72 -17.96 -11.67
CA SER A 95 5.56 -17.25 -10.69
C SER A 95 5.41 -15.73 -10.69
N PHE A 96 4.86 -15.14 -11.75
CA PHE A 96 4.60 -13.71 -11.85
C PHE A 96 3.09 -13.48 -11.97
N PRO A 97 2.34 -13.50 -10.87
CA PRO A 97 0.91 -13.23 -10.90
C PRO A 97 0.59 -11.73 -11.05
N PRO A 98 -0.58 -11.36 -11.59
CA PRO A 98 -1.06 -9.98 -11.59
C PRO A 98 -1.37 -9.49 -10.16
N ARG A 99 -1.39 -8.16 -9.96
CA ARG A 99 -1.68 -7.51 -8.67
C ARG A 99 -2.86 -8.11 -7.92
N GLU A 100 -3.98 -8.32 -8.61
CA GLU A 100 -5.24 -8.81 -8.00
C GLU A 100 -5.08 -10.19 -7.37
N VAL A 101 -4.26 -11.05 -7.98
CA VAL A 101 -3.99 -12.40 -7.48
C VAL A 101 -3.14 -12.33 -6.22
N LEU A 102 -2.12 -11.47 -6.17
CA LEU A 102 -1.33 -11.27 -4.93
C LEU A 102 -2.14 -10.59 -3.83
N TYR A 103 -3.01 -9.64 -4.19
CA TYR A 103 -3.94 -9.04 -3.24
C TYR A 103 -4.86 -10.08 -2.61
N ASP A 104 -5.44 -10.99 -3.41
CA ASP A 104 -6.27 -12.08 -2.90
C ASP A 104 -5.48 -13.02 -1.97
N TYR A 105 -4.26 -13.39 -2.34
CA TYR A 105 -3.37 -14.21 -1.51
C TYR A 105 -3.05 -13.57 -0.16
N ILE A 106 -2.65 -12.28 -0.15
CA ILE A 106 -2.34 -11.53 1.07
C ILE A 106 -3.56 -11.47 1.99
N LEU A 107 -4.73 -11.15 1.42
CA LEU A 107 -5.95 -11.04 2.20
C LEU A 107 -6.51 -12.39 2.63
N GLY A 108 -6.27 -13.47 1.88
CA GLY A 108 -6.65 -14.83 2.26
C GLY A 108 -6.07 -15.21 3.61
N ARG A 109 -4.78 -14.92 3.82
CA ARG A 109 -4.11 -15.14 5.12
C ARG A 109 -4.76 -14.33 6.25
N ALA A 110 -5.00 -13.03 6.00
CA ALA A 110 -5.59 -12.14 6.99
C ALA A 110 -7.04 -12.53 7.35
N LYS A 111 -7.84 -12.91 6.35
CA LYS A 111 -9.22 -13.40 6.54
C LYS A 111 -9.24 -14.69 7.36
N LYS A 112 -8.36 -15.65 7.05
CA LYS A 112 -8.24 -16.92 7.81
C LYS A 112 -7.90 -16.69 9.29
N ALA A 113 -7.17 -15.63 9.61
CA ALA A 113 -6.82 -15.25 10.98
C ALA A 113 -7.90 -14.41 11.69
N ASN A 114 -8.98 -14.01 11.01
CA ASN A 114 -10.03 -13.14 11.56
C ASN A 114 -9.48 -11.85 12.23
N ILE A 115 -8.41 -11.27 11.66
CA ILE A 115 -7.74 -10.09 12.21
C ILE A 115 -8.37 -8.76 11.79
N LYS A 116 -9.39 -8.77 10.91
CA LYS A 116 -10.11 -7.55 10.49
C LYS A 116 -10.73 -6.80 11.67
N LYS A 117 -11.13 -7.54 12.71
CA LYS A 117 -11.73 -7.02 13.96
C LYS A 117 -10.85 -6.00 14.71
N TYR A 118 -9.54 -6.01 14.50
CA TYR A 118 -8.61 -5.07 15.16
C TYR A 118 -8.47 -3.74 14.39
N ILE A 119 -9.01 -3.64 13.17
CA ILE A 119 -8.72 -2.55 12.24
C ILE A 119 -9.85 -1.51 12.26
N LYS A 120 -9.49 -0.25 12.46
CA LYS A 120 -10.32 0.93 12.26
C LYS A 120 -9.99 1.55 10.90
N PHE A 121 -10.81 1.25 9.90
CA PHE A 121 -10.72 1.83 8.56
C PHE A 121 -11.17 3.29 8.53
N ASN A 122 -10.85 3.99 7.43
CA ASN A 122 -11.15 5.40 7.25
C ASN A 122 -10.64 6.28 8.41
N THR A 123 -9.58 5.84 9.10
CA THR A 123 -9.07 6.48 10.30
C THR A 123 -7.61 6.87 10.07
N THR A 124 -7.37 8.15 9.84
CA THR A 124 -6.03 8.70 9.60
C THR A 124 -5.40 9.07 10.93
N VAL A 125 -4.20 8.56 11.23
CA VAL A 125 -3.40 9.04 12.35
C VAL A 125 -2.79 10.39 11.98
N LYS A 126 -3.07 11.43 12.78
CA LYS A 126 -2.63 12.80 12.53
C LYS A 126 -1.35 13.14 13.29
N GLN A 127 -1.21 12.63 14.51
CA GLN A 127 -0.06 12.92 15.37
C GLN A 127 0.17 11.79 16.37
N THR A 128 1.43 11.55 16.69
CA THR A 128 1.88 10.65 17.76
C THR A 128 2.88 11.39 18.64
N THR A 129 2.65 11.45 19.95
CA THR A 129 3.54 12.10 20.92
C THR A 129 3.88 11.12 22.03
N PHE A 130 5.17 10.92 22.32
CA PHE A 130 5.59 10.15 23.49
C PHE A 130 5.67 11.07 24.71
N ASN A 131 4.91 10.78 25.76
CA ASN A 131 4.81 11.64 26.96
C ASN A 131 5.75 11.22 28.11
N GLY A 132 6.70 10.32 27.84
CA GLY A 132 7.62 9.75 28.83
C GLY A 132 7.19 8.38 29.36
N SER A 133 5.93 7.97 29.17
CA SER A 133 5.45 6.63 29.54
C SER A 133 4.65 5.95 28.44
N GLN A 134 3.82 6.69 27.71
CA GLN A 134 2.91 6.19 26.69
C GLN A 134 2.96 7.06 25.43
N PHE A 135 2.47 6.52 24.33
CA PHE A 135 2.21 7.22 23.09
C PHE A 135 0.78 7.75 23.09
N GLU A 136 0.63 9.08 23.11
CA GLU A 136 -0.62 9.74 22.80
C GLU A 136 -0.79 9.81 21.28
N ILE A 137 -1.89 9.25 20.76
CA ILE A 137 -2.16 9.17 19.32
C ILE A 137 -3.46 9.89 19.00
N SER A 138 -3.36 10.93 18.18
CA SER A 138 -4.51 11.64 17.61
C SER A 138 -4.89 11.04 16.26
N THR A 139 -6.18 10.75 16.10
CA THR A 139 -6.76 10.13 14.89
C THR A 139 -7.96 10.93 14.40
N LEU A 140 -8.18 10.93 13.09
CA LEU A 140 -9.34 11.49 12.43
C LEU A 140 -10.12 10.36 11.73
N ASN A 141 -11.36 10.11 12.15
CA ASN A 141 -12.29 9.31 11.37
C ASN A 141 -12.85 10.15 10.24
N LYS A 142 -12.55 9.78 8.99
CA LYS A 142 -12.89 10.55 7.80
C LYS A 142 -14.36 10.49 7.42
N LYS A 143 -15.09 9.49 7.90
CA LYS A 143 -16.51 9.31 7.58
C LYS A 143 -17.40 10.30 8.31
N ASP A 144 -17.07 10.61 9.56
CA ASP A 144 -17.85 11.48 10.43
C ASP A 144 -17.09 12.73 10.91
N ASN A 145 -15.85 12.91 10.45
CA ASN A 145 -14.93 13.98 10.84
C ASN A 145 -14.63 14.04 12.35
N THR A 146 -14.78 12.92 13.06
CA THR A 146 -14.50 12.86 14.50
C THR A 146 -13.00 12.75 14.75
N VAL A 147 -12.49 13.65 15.60
CA VAL A 147 -11.13 13.55 16.14
C VAL A 147 -11.17 12.79 17.45
N SER A 148 -10.21 11.90 17.66
CA SER A 148 -10.08 11.12 18.89
C SER A 148 -8.61 11.00 19.27
N THR A 149 -8.34 11.14 20.56
CA THR A 149 -7.00 10.96 21.14
C THR A 149 -7.03 9.76 22.09
N ASN A 150 -6.08 8.84 21.94
CA ASN A 150 -5.97 7.65 22.77
C ASN A 150 -4.50 7.39 23.15
N ASN A 151 -4.27 6.89 24.36
CA ASN A 151 -2.95 6.51 24.84
C ASN A 151 -2.69 5.01 24.59
N PHE A 152 -1.45 4.70 24.21
CA PHE A 152 -0.97 3.35 23.94
C PHE A 152 0.39 3.13 24.59
N ASP A 153 0.65 1.95 25.11
CA ASP A 153 1.96 1.61 25.69
C ASP A 153 3.02 1.40 24.60
N TYR A 154 2.60 0.89 23.44
CA TYR A 154 3.48 0.65 22.30
C TYR A 154 2.85 1.14 20.99
N LEU A 155 3.72 1.59 20.10
CA LEU A 155 3.38 2.06 18.76
C LEU A 155 4.20 1.29 17.71
N ILE A 156 3.51 0.73 16.72
CA ILE A 156 4.12 0.05 15.56
C ILE A 156 3.74 0.81 14.31
N VAL A 157 4.74 1.36 13.61
CA VAL A 157 4.53 2.15 12.38
C VAL A 157 4.70 1.26 11.16
N ALA A 158 3.62 1.05 10.42
CA ALA A 158 3.55 0.22 9.21
C ALA A 158 2.92 0.98 8.03
N SER A 159 3.15 2.30 7.97
CA SER A 159 2.54 3.23 7.00
C SER A 159 3.15 3.19 5.59
N GLY A 160 4.24 2.45 5.39
CA GLY A 160 4.96 2.39 4.11
C GLY A 160 5.77 3.66 3.80
N HIS A 161 6.51 3.61 2.69
CA HIS A 161 7.41 4.70 2.25
C HIS A 161 7.48 4.88 0.71
N PHE A 162 6.57 4.24 -0.05
CA PHE A 162 6.50 4.35 -1.52
C PHE A 162 5.27 5.14 -2.00
N SER A 163 4.78 6.04 -1.15
CA SER A 163 3.53 6.78 -1.36
C SER A 163 3.71 8.30 -1.41
N VAL A 164 4.83 8.82 -0.90
CA VAL A 164 5.16 10.25 -0.98
C VAL A 164 6.17 10.44 -2.11
N PRO A 165 5.79 11.09 -3.23
CA PRO A 165 6.66 11.19 -4.40
C PRO A 165 7.80 12.18 -4.18
N TYR A 166 8.97 11.90 -4.76
CA TYR A 166 10.03 12.89 -4.95
C TYR A 166 9.92 13.42 -6.37
N ILE A 167 9.58 14.70 -6.52
CA ILE A 167 9.36 15.33 -7.82
C ILE A 167 10.44 16.41 -8.03
N PRO A 168 11.55 16.11 -8.72
CA PRO A 168 12.54 17.11 -9.06
C PRO A 168 11.97 18.11 -10.09
N GLU A 169 12.35 19.38 -9.99
CA GLU A 169 12.12 20.36 -11.06
C GLU A 169 13.25 20.29 -12.09
N TYR A 170 12.88 20.39 -13.37
CA TYR A 170 13.81 20.53 -14.49
C TYR A 170 13.52 21.82 -15.26
N ASP A 171 14.56 22.36 -15.89
CA ASP A 171 14.41 23.51 -16.79
C ASP A 171 13.45 23.18 -17.94
N GLY A 172 12.52 24.08 -18.21
CA GLY A 172 11.51 23.92 -19.25
C GLY A 172 10.27 23.08 -18.85
N MET A 173 10.26 22.44 -17.67
CA MET A 173 9.14 21.62 -17.20
C MET A 173 7.81 22.40 -17.16
N LYS A 174 7.84 23.66 -16.72
CA LYS A 174 6.65 24.55 -16.65
C LYS A 174 6.12 24.97 -18.03
N SER A 175 6.97 24.98 -19.05
CA SER A 175 6.63 25.34 -20.43
C SER A 175 6.36 24.14 -21.32
N PHE A 176 6.55 22.92 -20.82
CA PHE A 176 6.33 21.71 -21.60
C PHE A 176 4.83 21.54 -21.90
N PRO A 177 4.41 21.43 -23.19
CA PRO A 177 3.00 21.42 -23.56
C PRO A 177 2.31 20.07 -23.33
N GLY A 178 3.08 19.01 -23.01
CA GLY A 178 2.55 17.68 -22.74
C GLY A 178 2.24 17.45 -21.26
N ARG A 179 1.69 16.27 -20.97
CA ARG A 179 1.41 15.86 -19.59
C ARG A 179 2.71 15.48 -18.87
N ILE A 180 2.87 15.94 -17.64
CA ILE A 180 3.92 15.51 -16.71
C ILE A 180 3.25 14.93 -15.48
N LEU A 181 3.69 13.74 -15.05
CA LEU A 181 3.24 13.09 -13.82
C LEU A 181 4.37 12.28 -13.19
N HIS A 182 4.34 12.12 -11.87
CA HIS A 182 5.23 11.19 -11.17
C HIS A 182 4.67 9.76 -11.29
N GLY A 183 5.51 8.73 -11.24
CA GLY A 183 5.06 7.32 -11.31
C GLY A 183 4.02 6.93 -10.25
N HIS A 184 3.94 7.69 -9.16
CA HIS A 184 2.88 7.60 -8.14
C HIS A 184 1.46 7.82 -8.71
N ASP A 185 1.32 8.76 -9.66
CA ASP A 185 0.03 9.12 -10.28
C ASP A 185 -0.24 8.36 -11.59
N PHE A 186 0.66 7.47 -12.01
CA PHE A 186 0.43 6.61 -13.17
C PHE A 186 -0.67 5.58 -12.85
N ARG A 187 -1.63 5.41 -13.77
CA ARG A 187 -2.78 4.51 -13.58
C ARG A 187 -3.06 3.59 -14.76
N ASP A 188 -3.00 4.11 -15.98
CA ASP A 188 -3.38 3.35 -17.17
C ASP A 188 -2.44 3.65 -18.34
N ALA A 189 -1.73 2.62 -18.81
CA ALA A 189 -0.83 2.74 -19.94
C ALA A 189 -1.55 3.06 -21.25
N GLU A 190 -2.85 2.73 -21.36
CA GLU A 190 -3.69 3.02 -22.52
C GLU A 190 -3.78 4.52 -22.83
N GLU A 191 -3.61 5.39 -21.82
CA GLU A 191 -3.61 6.83 -22.02
C GLU A 191 -2.47 7.30 -22.93
N PHE A 192 -1.37 6.54 -22.97
CA PHE A 192 -0.17 6.85 -23.74
C PHE A 192 -0.12 6.13 -25.09
N ARG A 193 -1.20 5.48 -25.51
CA ARG A 193 -1.30 4.85 -26.82
C ARG A 193 -1.05 5.86 -27.95
N ASN A 194 -0.19 5.47 -28.90
CA ASN A 194 0.27 6.30 -30.02
C ASN A 194 0.97 7.61 -29.60
N LYS A 195 1.50 7.69 -28.38
CA LYS A 195 2.30 8.84 -27.89
C LYS A 195 3.79 8.48 -27.84
N ASP A 196 4.62 9.50 -27.95
CA ASP A 196 6.04 9.41 -27.59
C ASP A 196 6.18 9.72 -26.09
N VAL A 197 6.67 8.76 -25.32
CA VAL A 197 6.73 8.83 -23.86
C VAL A 197 8.18 8.93 -23.39
N VAL A 198 8.46 9.89 -22.50
CA VAL A 198 9.73 9.96 -21.77
C VAL A 198 9.50 9.53 -20.34
N VAL A 199 10.27 8.55 -19.88
CA VAL A 199 10.27 8.06 -18.49
C VAL A 199 11.59 8.48 -17.84
N LEU A 200 11.51 9.26 -16.77
CA LEU A 200 12.69 9.74 -16.04
C LEU A 200 12.98 8.84 -14.83
N GLY A 201 14.21 8.34 -14.74
CA GLY A 201 14.70 7.45 -13.70
C GLY A 201 15.23 6.12 -14.25
N SER A 202 15.92 5.36 -13.39
CA SER A 202 16.65 4.14 -13.77
C SER A 202 16.46 2.97 -12.79
N SER A 203 15.30 2.91 -12.13
CA SER A 203 14.94 1.85 -11.18
C SER A 203 13.60 1.19 -11.56
N TYR A 204 13.07 0.32 -10.69
CA TYR A 204 11.91 -0.55 -10.96
C TYR A 204 10.70 0.15 -11.58
N SER A 205 10.33 1.33 -11.07
CA SER A 205 9.20 2.07 -11.62
C SER A 205 9.45 2.54 -13.05
N ALA A 206 10.68 2.97 -13.36
CA ALA A 206 11.01 3.41 -14.72
C ALA A 206 10.97 2.24 -15.70
N GLU A 207 11.55 1.09 -15.31
CA GLU A 207 11.52 -0.14 -16.10
C GLU A 207 10.09 -0.60 -16.38
N ASP A 208 9.29 -0.87 -15.34
CA ASP A 208 7.97 -1.48 -15.53
C ASP A 208 7.01 -0.49 -16.20
N ILE A 209 6.97 0.80 -15.82
CA ILE A 209 6.09 1.78 -16.48
C ILE A 209 6.46 1.95 -17.96
N ALA A 210 7.75 1.99 -18.31
CA ALA A 210 8.19 2.06 -19.70
C ALA A 210 7.70 0.83 -20.49
N LEU A 211 7.86 -0.37 -19.91
CA LEU A 211 7.39 -1.62 -20.51
C LEU A 211 5.86 -1.67 -20.63
N GLN A 212 5.11 -1.16 -19.66
CA GLN A 212 3.65 -1.04 -19.76
C GLN A 212 3.26 -0.10 -20.91
N CYS A 213 3.83 1.11 -20.97
CA CYS A 213 3.56 2.04 -22.07
C CYS A 213 3.87 1.41 -23.43
N TYR A 214 5.00 0.72 -23.58
CA TYR A 214 5.35 0.01 -24.81
C TYR A 214 4.34 -1.10 -25.13
N LYS A 215 4.06 -2.00 -24.18
CA LYS A 215 3.12 -3.12 -24.33
C LYS A 215 1.72 -2.67 -24.73
N TYR A 216 1.27 -1.54 -24.20
CA TYR A 216 -0.06 -0.98 -24.46
C TYR A 216 -0.09 0.03 -25.61
N GLY A 217 0.98 0.11 -26.40
CA GLY A 217 0.97 0.73 -27.72
C GLY A 217 1.39 2.20 -27.75
N ALA A 218 2.26 2.65 -26.86
CA ALA A 218 3.02 3.89 -27.08
C ALA A 218 3.79 3.81 -28.41
N ASN A 219 3.92 4.93 -29.11
CA ASN A 219 4.65 5.02 -30.37
C ASN A 219 6.16 4.85 -30.15
N SER A 220 6.69 5.49 -29.11
CA SER A 220 8.06 5.31 -28.65
C SER A 220 8.14 5.51 -27.13
N VAL A 221 9.14 4.88 -26.51
CA VAL A 221 9.44 5.08 -25.09
C VAL A 221 10.94 5.33 -24.94
N THR A 222 11.29 6.48 -24.35
CA THR A 222 12.67 6.87 -24.04
C THR A 222 12.84 6.89 -22.53
N ILE A 223 13.83 6.17 -22.00
CA ILE A 223 14.22 6.25 -20.60
C ILE A 223 15.39 7.23 -20.48
N GLY A 224 15.24 8.27 -19.66
CA GLY A 224 16.31 9.24 -19.33
C GLY A 224 16.64 9.19 -17.84
N TYR A 225 17.90 9.43 -17.46
CA TYR A 225 18.36 9.45 -16.07
C TYR A 225 19.35 10.59 -15.83
#